data_AF-A0A839LHX0-F1
#
_entry.id   AF-A0A839LHX0-F1
#
_cell.length_a   1.000
_cell.length_b   1.000
_cell.length_c   1.000
_cell.angle_alpha   90.00
_cell.angle_beta   90.00
_cell.angle_gamma   90.00
#
_symmetry.space_group_name_H-M   'P 1'
#
loop_
_entity.id
_entity.type
_entity.pdbx_description
1 polymer ?
#
loop_
_entity_poly.entity_id
_entity_poly.type
_entity_poly.pdbx_seq_one_letter_code
_entity_poly.pdbx_strand_id
1 'polypeptide(L)'
;MSTHHDILAFAVATEVVRRVVRGASPWNSILSTSAYVTSSRAWPVPDFVIVDDAGVTVAGEFKPPQQTKREYLTGLGQAIAYTRDFDYGLLVLPEIADDGYPIAKHVVSVLEESAWTHGPVGVISYDPKTFSPSSSHVEERHFFVKRTARPTTPASLDASFYAKWREMSLEEMFVLLRYSYDEAREPSSTSGTLRDRAFDRLWSDIQAGKLHHSGGGIRNYKDTPSMKTGVSKNYRNFLFHIGWTEADGSLTKDGLDALHIGTLYGSASRPFMDAAARSLLLDGKHLILFNAIEDFQSSLELIPEQPDWLNAVETDLGARGLLERNPARAAAAIAGSARQFFKAEKQLWRVLELIRPKGARVYHKGRGLIFNWARITDLIR
;
A
#
# COMPACT_ATOMS: atom_id res chain seq x y z
N MET A 1 -16.33 4.44 1.52
CA MET A 1 -16.45 3.35 0.51
C MET A 1 -15.10 2.70 0.16
N SER A 2 -13.99 3.44 -0.08
CA SER A 2 -12.70 2.80 -0.45
C SER A 2 -12.07 1.96 0.68
N THR A 3 -12.27 2.30 1.95
CA THR A 3 -11.67 1.54 3.06
C THR A 3 -12.16 0.10 3.18
N HIS A 4 -13.46 -0.12 2.96
CA HIS A 4 -14.04 -1.46 2.99
C HIS A 4 -13.57 -2.26 1.77
N HIS A 5 -13.51 -1.59 0.61
CA HIS A 5 -12.98 -2.15 -0.63
C HIS A 5 -11.55 -2.68 -0.46
N ASP A 6 -10.61 -1.87 0.05
CA ASP A 6 -9.19 -2.25 0.13
C ASP A 6 -8.95 -3.43 1.08
N ILE A 7 -9.70 -3.49 2.20
CA ILE A 7 -9.63 -4.60 3.15
C ILE A 7 -10.15 -5.88 2.51
N LEU A 8 -11.29 -5.81 1.80
CA LEU A 8 -11.86 -6.98 1.12
C LEU A 8 -10.96 -7.46 -0.03
N ALA A 9 -10.43 -6.55 -0.84
CA ALA A 9 -9.49 -6.86 -1.90
C ALA A 9 -8.26 -7.59 -1.35
N PHE A 10 -7.70 -7.10 -0.23
CA PHE A 10 -6.57 -7.74 0.42
C PHE A 10 -6.90 -9.12 1.03
N ALA A 11 -8.10 -9.29 1.59
CA ALA A 11 -8.54 -10.58 2.09
C ALA A 11 -8.61 -11.63 0.97
N VAL A 12 -9.07 -11.25 -0.23
CA VAL A 12 -9.03 -12.13 -1.40
C VAL A 12 -7.60 -12.40 -1.85
N ALA A 13 -6.75 -11.38 -1.95
CA ALA A 13 -5.36 -11.55 -2.34
C ALA A 13 -4.63 -12.54 -1.42
N THR A 14 -4.85 -12.43 -0.12
CA THR A 14 -4.28 -13.34 0.89
C THR A 14 -4.83 -14.76 0.76
N GLU A 15 -6.13 -14.92 0.53
CA GLU A 15 -6.73 -16.24 0.29
C GLU A 15 -6.17 -16.89 -0.98
N VAL A 16 -6.03 -16.15 -2.08
CA VAL A 16 -5.44 -16.65 -3.33
C VAL A 16 -3.99 -17.07 -3.11
N VAL A 17 -3.17 -16.22 -2.48
CA VAL A 17 -1.78 -16.57 -2.15
C VAL A 17 -1.71 -17.81 -1.26
N ARG A 18 -2.59 -17.93 -0.26
CA ARG A 18 -2.68 -19.11 0.61
C ARG A 18 -2.95 -20.39 -0.20
N ARG A 19 -3.81 -20.33 -1.22
CA ARG A 19 -4.05 -21.46 -2.14
C ARG A 19 -2.82 -21.78 -2.99
N VAL A 20 -2.17 -20.77 -3.56
CA VAL A 20 -0.97 -20.90 -4.40
C VAL A 20 0.19 -21.53 -3.62
N VAL A 21 0.50 -21.03 -2.42
CA VAL A 21 1.58 -21.52 -1.57
C VAL A 21 1.37 -22.98 -1.15
N ARG A 22 0.11 -23.42 -1.05
CA ARG A 22 -0.27 -24.82 -0.80
C ARG A 22 -0.24 -25.71 -2.06
N GLY A 23 0.14 -25.16 -3.21
CA GLY A 23 0.18 -25.87 -4.48
C GLY A 23 -1.21 -26.24 -5.01
N ALA A 24 -2.26 -25.50 -4.63
CA ALA A 24 -3.62 -25.81 -5.05
C ALA A 24 -3.80 -25.70 -6.57
N SER A 25 -4.49 -26.67 -7.16
CA SER A 25 -4.99 -26.56 -8.53
C SER A 25 -6.19 -25.59 -8.56
N PRO A 26 -6.39 -24.79 -9.63
CA PRO A 26 -5.55 -24.70 -10.84
C PRO A 26 -4.36 -23.72 -10.75
N TRP A 27 -4.17 -23.03 -9.62
CA TRP A 27 -3.16 -21.99 -9.42
C TRP A 27 -1.71 -22.43 -9.67
N ASN A 28 -1.38 -23.65 -9.30
CA ASN A 28 -0.06 -24.25 -9.50
C ASN A 28 0.37 -24.37 -10.98
N SER A 29 -0.53 -24.13 -11.94
CA SER A 29 -0.23 -24.14 -13.37
C SER A 29 0.40 -22.85 -13.90
N ILE A 30 0.24 -21.74 -13.17
CA ILE A 30 0.71 -20.39 -13.58
C ILE A 30 1.64 -19.74 -12.56
N LEU A 31 1.50 -20.02 -11.26
CA LEU A 31 2.30 -19.43 -10.19
C LEU A 31 3.01 -20.52 -9.40
N SER A 32 4.22 -20.22 -8.93
CA SER A 32 4.97 -21.07 -7.99
C SER A 32 4.57 -20.84 -6.54
N THR A 33 4.94 -21.76 -5.65
CA THR A 33 4.62 -21.71 -4.22
C THR A 33 5.34 -20.59 -3.46
N SER A 34 6.18 -19.80 -4.12
CA SER A 34 6.81 -18.61 -3.54
C SER A 34 5.98 -17.33 -3.73
N ALA A 35 4.80 -17.44 -4.35
CA ALA A 35 3.96 -16.29 -4.66
C ALA A 35 3.60 -15.45 -3.41
N TYR A 36 3.54 -14.14 -3.60
CA TYR A 36 3.32 -13.17 -2.54
C TYR A 36 2.56 -11.94 -3.05
N VAL A 37 1.87 -11.23 -2.15
CA VAL A 37 1.10 -10.02 -2.51
C VAL A 37 2.01 -8.79 -2.54
N THR A 38 1.93 -7.99 -3.61
CA THR A 38 2.58 -6.69 -3.76
C THR A 38 1.61 -5.64 -4.35
N SER A 39 2.12 -4.46 -4.68
CA SER A 39 1.41 -3.40 -5.38
C SER A 39 2.14 -2.95 -6.63
N SER A 40 1.39 -2.31 -7.53
CA SER A 40 1.93 -1.48 -8.59
C SER A 40 1.24 -0.13 -8.50
N ARG A 41 2.02 0.95 -8.58
CA ARG A 41 1.49 2.32 -8.73
C ARG A 41 1.57 2.82 -10.18
N ALA A 42 2.00 1.97 -11.12
CA ALA A 42 1.99 2.30 -12.53
C ALA A 42 0.57 2.23 -13.08
N TRP A 43 0.17 3.22 -13.87
CA TRP A 43 -1.12 3.21 -14.56
C TRP A 43 -1.13 2.16 -15.69
N PRO A 44 -2.20 1.34 -15.84
CA PRO A 44 -3.38 1.28 -14.97
C PRO A 44 -3.08 0.61 -13.62
N VAL A 45 -3.59 1.20 -12.53
CA VAL A 45 -3.28 0.79 -11.15
C VAL A 45 -4.23 -0.33 -10.71
N PRO A 46 -3.72 -1.53 -10.37
CA PRO A 46 -4.52 -2.60 -9.80
C PRO A 46 -4.70 -2.46 -8.28
N ASP A 47 -5.76 -3.05 -7.74
CA ASP A 47 -6.03 -3.04 -6.29
C ASP A 47 -4.95 -3.82 -5.52
N PHE A 48 -4.54 -4.94 -6.08
CA PHE A 48 -3.42 -5.76 -5.62
C PHE A 48 -2.70 -6.43 -6.79
N VAL A 49 -1.45 -6.83 -6.54
CA VAL A 49 -0.68 -7.67 -7.47
C VAL A 49 -0.23 -8.92 -6.72
N ILE A 50 -0.29 -10.08 -7.37
CA ILE A 50 0.38 -11.29 -6.90
C ILE A 50 1.57 -11.52 -7.82
N VAL A 51 2.74 -11.79 -7.25
CA VAL A 51 3.96 -12.08 -7.99
C VAL A 51 4.70 -13.26 -7.36
N ASP A 52 5.38 -14.06 -8.17
CA ASP A 52 6.24 -15.13 -7.69
C ASP A 52 7.74 -14.90 -8.01
N ASP A 53 8.62 -15.81 -7.57
CA ASP A 53 10.08 -15.63 -7.72
C ASP A 53 10.53 -15.75 -9.18
N ALA A 54 9.72 -16.39 -10.03
CA ALA A 54 9.91 -16.39 -11.47
C ALA A 54 9.50 -15.04 -12.10
N GLY A 55 8.92 -14.13 -11.32
CA GLY A 55 8.43 -12.83 -11.76
C GLY A 55 7.14 -12.91 -12.58
N VAL A 56 6.36 -13.99 -12.44
CA VAL A 56 5.02 -14.07 -13.04
C VAL A 56 4.07 -13.19 -12.25
N THR A 57 3.28 -12.37 -12.93
CA THR A 57 2.44 -11.34 -12.30
C THR A 57 0.95 -11.50 -12.58
N VAL A 58 0.13 -11.37 -11.54
CA VAL A 58 -1.34 -11.33 -11.62
C VAL A 58 -1.82 -10.01 -11.03
N ALA A 59 -2.40 -9.15 -11.86
CA ALA A 59 -3.01 -7.89 -11.41
C ALA A 59 -4.50 -8.10 -11.10
N GLY A 60 -4.90 -7.80 -9.86
CA GLY A 60 -6.26 -7.98 -9.37
C GLY A 60 -7.08 -6.70 -9.39
N GLU A 61 -8.30 -6.81 -9.91
CA GLU A 61 -9.42 -5.87 -9.75
C GLU A 61 -10.44 -6.48 -8.81
N PHE A 62 -10.77 -5.81 -7.71
CA PHE A 62 -11.81 -6.20 -6.79
C PHE A 62 -13.03 -5.29 -6.96
N LYS A 63 -14.21 -5.87 -7.10
CA LYS A 63 -15.47 -5.12 -7.07
C LYS A 63 -16.28 -5.49 -5.83
N PRO A 64 -16.72 -4.50 -5.03
CA PRO A 64 -17.50 -4.75 -3.83
C PRO A 64 -18.94 -5.18 -4.17
N PRO A 65 -19.71 -5.69 -3.18
CA PRO A 65 -21.12 -5.97 -3.39
C PRO A 65 -21.93 -4.69 -3.58
N GLN A 66 -23.20 -4.85 -4.01
CA GLN A 66 -24.16 -3.76 -4.16
C GLN A 66 -23.74 -2.66 -5.15
N GLN A 67 -22.95 -3.03 -6.17
CA GLN A 67 -22.65 -2.14 -7.28
C GLN A 67 -23.59 -2.42 -8.44
N THR A 68 -23.72 -1.43 -9.33
CA THR A 68 -24.50 -1.60 -10.56
C THR A 68 -23.77 -2.54 -11.53
N LYS A 69 -24.51 -3.18 -12.43
CA LYS A 69 -23.94 -3.99 -13.54
C LYS A 69 -22.83 -3.27 -14.31
N ARG A 70 -22.95 -1.95 -14.49
CA ARG A 70 -21.97 -1.12 -15.19
C ARG A 70 -20.60 -1.20 -14.51
N GLU A 71 -20.55 -1.09 -13.19
CA GLU A 71 -19.29 -1.10 -12.44
C GLU A 71 -18.56 -2.44 -12.57
N TYR A 72 -19.30 -3.55 -12.61
CA TYR A 72 -18.71 -4.88 -12.83
C TYR A 72 -18.15 -5.04 -14.25
N LEU A 73 -18.83 -4.50 -15.27
CA LEU A 73 -18.29 -4.46 -16.64
C LEU A 73 -17.09 -3.52 -16.77
N THR A 74 -17.07 -2.41 -16.04
CA THR A 74 -15.89 -1.56 -15.93
C THR A 74 -14.72 -2.33 -15.31
N GLY A 75 -14.98 -3.12 -14.26
CA GLY A 75 -13.99 -4.02 -13.67
C GLY A 75 -13.44 -5.05 -14.64
N LEU A 76 -14.29 -5.64 -15.48
CA LEU A 76 -13.85 -6.53 -16.55
C LEU A 76 -12.92 -5.82 -17.54
N GLY A 77 -13.27 -4.60 -17.95
CA GLY A 77 -12.41 -3.78 -18.80
C GLY A 77 -11.06 -3.46 -18.16
N GLN A 78 -11.03 -3.16 -16.87
CA GLN A 78 -9.79 -2.93 -16.10
C GLN A 78 -8.93 -4.20 -16.04
N ALA A 79 -9.52 -5.35 -15.69
CA ALA A 79 -8.82 -6.64 -15.65
C ALA A 79 -8.20 -7.01 -17.00
N ILE A 80 -8.92 -6.78 -18.10
CA ILE A 80 -8.39 -6.95 -19.47
C ILE A 80 -7.24 -5.96 -19.72
N ALA A 81 -7.40 -4.69 -19.38
CA ALA A 81 -6.38 -3.67 -19.61
C ALA A 81 -5.06 -3.98 -18.88
N TYR A 82 -5.12 -4.57 -17.68
CA TYR A 82 -3.92 -4.99 -16.94
C TYR A 82 -3.06 -6.01 -17.73
N THR A 83 -3.66 -6.87 -18.55
CA THR A 83 -2.93 -7.91 -19.31
C THR A 83 -1.94 -7.38 -20.35
N ARG A 84 -1.96 -6.05 -20.58
CA ARG A 84 -0.96 -5.35 -21.38
C ARG A 84 0.41 -5.34 -20.71
N ASP A 85 0.44 -5.12 -19.40
CA ASP A 85 1.67 -4.84 -18.63
C ASP A 85 1.93 -5.91 -17.55
N PHE A 86 0.92 -6.70 -17.20
CA PHE A 86 1.00 -7.86 -16.29
C PHE A 86 0.76 -9.17 -17.05
N ASP A 87 1.31 -10.29 -16.56
CA ASP A 87 1.11 -11.59 -17.22
C ASP A 87 -0.37 -11.97 -17.23
N TYR A 88 -1.09 -11.71 -16.16
CA TYR A 88 -2.51 -12.03 -16.03
C TYR A 88 -3.31 -10.91 -15.39
N GLY A 89 -4.58 -10.80 -15.79
CA GLY A 89 -5.58 -9.93 -15.15
C GLY A 89 -6.58 -10.77 -14.38
N LEU A 90 -6.94 -10.40 -13.17
CA LEU A 90 -7.90 -11.12 -12.33
C LEU A 90 -9.04 -10.19 -11.96
N LEU A 91 -10.28 -10.55 -12.32
CA LEU A 91 -11.46 -9.87 -11.79
C LEU A 91 -12.05 -10.68 -10.63
N VAL A 92 -12.29 -9.99 -9.52
CA VAL A 92 -12.99 -10.53 -8.35
C VAL A 92 -14.30 -9.77 -8.17
N LEU A 93 -15.42 -10.47 -8.19
CA LEU A 93 -16.74 -9.84 -8.10
C LEU A 93 -17.77 -10.70 -7.33
N PRO A 94 -18.84 -10.13 -6.77
CA PRO A 94 -19.90 -10.93 -6.15
C PRO A 94 -20.64 -11.77 -7.20
N GLU A 95 -21.35 -12.80 -6.75
CA GLU A 95 -22.21 -13.61 -7.62
C GLU A 95 -23.36 -12.81 -8.25
N ILE A 96 -23.89 -11.83 -7.51
CA ILE A 96 -25.05 -11.03 -7.89
C ILE A 96 -24.75 -9.53 -7.82
N ALA A 97 -25.37 -8.75 -8.70
CA ALA A 97 -25.36 -7.29 -8.67
C ALA A 97 -26.39 -6.72 -7.67
N ASP A 98 -26.43 -5.39 -7.55
CA ASP A 98 -27.38 -4.65 -6.70
C ASP A 98 -28.86 -4.97 -6.96
N ASP A 99 -29.23 -5.30 -8.20
CA ASP A 99 -30.57 -5.68 -8.62
C ASP A 99 -30.82 -7.20 -8.65
N GLY A 100 -29.90 -7.99 -8.10
CA GLY A 100 -29.98 -9.45 -8.08
C GLY A 100 -29.60 -10.14 -9.40
N TYR A 101 -29.12 -9.39 -10.40
CA TYR A 101 -28.66 -9.98 -11.66
C TYR A 101 -27.42 -10.88 -11.45
N PRO A 102 -27.35 -12.09 -12.05
CA PRO A 102 -26.24 -13.04 -11.88
C PRO A 102 -24.98 -12.59 -12.64
N ILE A 103 -24.34 -11.55 -12.13
CA ILE A 103 -23.28 -10.82 -12.82
C ILE A 103 -22.01 -11.65 -13.05
N ALA A 104 -21.63 -12.50 -12.10
CA ALA A 104 -20.47 -13.39 -12.26
C ALA A 104 -20.66 -14.33 -13.47
N LYS A 105 -21.86 -14.91 -13.61
CA LYS A 105 -22.19 -15.77 -14.75
C LYS A 105 -22.15 -15.01 -16.07
N HIS A 106 -22.68 -13.79 -16.10
CA HIS A 106 -22.64 -12.95 -17.29
C HIS A 106 -21.21 -12.62 -17.73
N VAL A 107 -20.37 -12.17 -16.80
CA VAL A 107 -18.95 -11.88 -17.07
C VAL A 107 -18.22 -13.09 -17.64
N VAL A 108 -18.42 -14.28 -17.05
CA VAL A 108 -17.84 -15.53 -17.56
C VAL A 108 -18.30 -15.81 -18.99
N SER A 109 -19.60 -15.66 -19.29
CA SER A 109 -20.11 -15.87 -20.64
C SER A 109 -19.50 -14.93 -21.68
N VAL A 110 -19.18 -13.68 -21.29
CA VAL A 110 -18.47 -12.73 -22.18
C VAL A 110 -17.05 -13.21 -22.48
N LEU A 111 -16.34 -13.78 -21.51
CA LEU A 111 -14.99 -14.31 -21.69
C LEU A 111 -14.97 -15.64 -22.46
N GLU A 112 -16.08 -16.36 -22.48
CA GLU A 112 -16.26 -17.59 -23.26
C GLU A 112 -16.61 -17.34 -24.74
N GLU A 113 -16.95 -16.10 -25.12
CA GLU A 113 -17.17 -15.74 -26.51
C GLU A 113 -15.90 -15.98 -27.35
N SER A 114 -16.08 -16.41 -28.60
CA SER A 114 -14.97 -16.78 -29.49
C SER A 114 -13.90 -15.69 -29.67
N ALA A 115 -14.30 -14.42 -29.56
CA ALA A 115 -13.40 -13.27 -29.62
C ALA A 115 -12.40 -13.20 -28.44
N TRP A 116 -12.67 -13.90 -27.34
CA TRP A 116 -11.94 -13.84 -26.07
C TRP A 116 -11.29 -15.16 -25.65
N THR A 117 -11.41 -16.21 -26.46
CA THR A 117 -10.92 -17.58 -26.18
C THR A 117 -9.44 -17.71 -25.77
N HIS A 118 -8.64 -16.65 -25.92
CA HIS A 118 -7.22 -16.60 -25.56
C HIS A 118 -6.86 -15.50 -24.56
N GLY A 119 -7.84 -14.87 -23.92
CA GLY A 119 -7.62 -13.82 -22.92
C GLY A 119 -6.94 -14.39 -21.67
N PRO A 120 -5.82 -13.81 -21.20
CA PRO A 120 -5.16 -14.21 -19.95
C PRO A 120 -5.84 -13.55 -18.75
N VAL A 121 -7.17 -13.64 -18.70
CA VAL A 121 -8.02 -13.06 -17.66
C VAL A 121 -8.64 -14.17 -16.84
N GLY A 122 -8.58 -14.06 -15.52
CA GLY A 122 -9.26 -14.95 -14.58
C GLY A 122 -10.46 -14.26 -13.94
N VAL A 123 -11.44 -15.06 -13.51
CA VAL A 123 -12.61 -14.59 -12.76
C VAL A 123 -12.78 -15.43 -11.52
N ILE A 124 -12.85 -14.75 -10.39
CA ILE A 124 -13.20 -15.31 -9.10
C ILE A 124 -14.48 -14.65 -8.61
N SER A 125 -15.39 -15.43 -8.02
CA SER A 125 -16.58 -14.88 -7.37
C SER A 125 -16.68 -15.20 -5.89
N TYR A 126 -17.53 -14.45 -5.19
CA TYR A 126 -17.86 -14.70 -3.78
C TYR A 126 -19.35 -14.48 -3.51
N ASP A 127 -19.90 -15.19 -2.52
CA ASP A 127 -21.26 -14.92 -2.02
C ASP A 127 -21.22 -13.69 -1.09
N PRO A 128 -21.87 -12.57 -1.47
CA PRO A 128 -21.85 -11.35 -0.66
C PRO A 128 -22.51 -11.52 0.72
N LYS A 129 -23.26 -12.60 0.97
CA LYS A 129 -23.87 -12.90 2.28
C LYS A 129 -22.87 -13.43 3.30
N THR A 130 -21.89 -14.18 2.84
CA THR A 130 -20.93 -14.88 3.71
C THR A 130 -19.52 -14.33 3.62
N PHE A 131 -19.24 -13.52 2.60
CA PHE A 131 -17.92 -12.97 2.36
C PHE A 131 -17.59 -11.86 3.36
N SER A 132 -16.45 -12.00 4.03
CA SER A 132 -15.92 -10.99 4.95
C SER A 132 -14.39 -11.11 5.03
N PRO A 133 -13.68 -10.15 5.64
CA PRO A 133 -12.23 -10.25 5.83
C PRO A 133 -11.80 -11.50 6.63
N SER A 134 -12.66 -12.00 7.53
CA SER A 134 -12.42 -13.20 8.33
C SER A 134 -12.98 -14.49 7.70
N SER A 135 -13.82 -14.36 6.67
CA SER A 135 -14.45 -15.45 5.92
C SER A 135 -14.35 -15.13 4.42
N SER A 136 -13.12 -15.16 3.91
CA SER A 136 -12.77 -14.74 2.55
C SER A 136 -12.89 -15.88 1.54
N HIS A 137 -13.89 -16.75 1.70
CA HIS A 137 -14.12 -17.84 0.75
C HIS A 137 -14.50 -17.31 -0.63
N VAL A 138 -13.80 -17.81 -1.64
CA VAL A 138 -14.01 -17.45 -3.04
C VAL A 138 -14.02 -18.69 -3.94
N GLU A 139 -14.71 -18.59 -5.07
CA GLU A 139 -14.83 -19.65 -6.08
C GLU A 139 -14.22 -19.20 -7.42
N GLU A 140 -13.34 -20.02 -7.99
CA GLU A 140 -12.82 -19.85 -9.34
C GLU A 140 -13.94 -20.12 -10.36
N ARG A 141 -14.36 -19.08 -11.08
CA ARG A 141 -15.43 -19.16 -12.10
C ARG A 141 -14.89 -19.31 -13.52
N HIS A 142 -13.74 -18.70 -13.79
CA HIS A 142 -13.02 -18.81 -15.05
C HIS A 142 -11.53 -18.71 -14.76
N PHE A 143 -10.74 -19.67 -15.24
CA PHE A 143 -9.31 -19.68 -14.98
C PHE A 143 -8.52 -19.17 -16.18
N PHE A 144 -7.36 -18.57 -15.91
CA PHE A 144 -6.55 -17.92 -16.91
C PHE A 144 -6.14 -18.86 -18.05
N VAL A 145 -6.14 -18.34 -19.28
CA VAL A 145 -5.41 -18.98 -20.37
C VAL A 145 -3.92 -18.69 -20.20
N LYS A 146 -3.12 -19.75 -20.04
CA LYS A 146 -1.66 -19.63 -19.88
C LYS A 146 -1.03 -18.96 -21.09
N ARG A 147 -0.23 -17.93 -20.85
CA ARG A 147 0.47 -17.21 -21.92
C ARG A 147 1.67 -17.99 -22.42
N THR A 148 1.92 -17.90 -23.72
CA THR A 148 3.17 -18.38 -24.35
C THR A 148 4.28 -17.34 -24.30
N ALA A 149 3.94 -16.05 -24.14
CA ALA A 149 4.88 -14.94 -24.05
C ALA A 149 4.45 -13.91 -23.00
N ARG A 150 5.44 -13.35 -22.32
CA ARG A 150 5.27 -12.27 -21.33
C ARG A 150 4.93 -10.93 -21.99
N PRO A 151 4.36 -9.97 -21.23
CA PRO A 151 4.26 -8.57 -21.65
C PRO A 151 5.61 -8.01 -22.12
N THR A 152 5.59 -7.21 -23.21
CA THR A 152 6.79 -6.54 -23.72
C THR A 152 7.23 -5.37 -22.82
N THR A 153 6.28 -4.78 -22.10
CA THR A 153 6.52 -3.67 -21.18
C THR A 153 5.99 -4.06 -19.81
N PRO A 154 6.75 -4.84 -19.02
CA PRO A 154 6.29 -5.30 -17.72
C PRO A 154 6.03 -4.11 -16.78
N ALA A 155 4.96 -4.20 -16.01
CA ALA A 155 4.61 -3.21 -15.01
C ALA A 155 5.69 -3.08 -13.93
N SER A 156 5.89 -1.85 -13.45
CA SER A 156 6.79 -1.59 -12.32
C SER A 156 6.12 -2.00 -11.01
N LEU A 157 6.67 -3.02 -10.35
CA LEU A 157 6.23 -3.45 -9.03
C LEU A 157 6.86 -2.58 -7.93
N ASP A 158 6.11 -2.35 -6.86
CA ASP A 158 6.64 -1.69 -5.68
C ASP A 158 7.44 -2.67 -4.82
N ALA A 159 8.59 -2.21 -4.30
CA ALA A 159 9.43 -2.99 -3.40
C ALA A 159 8.88 -3.12 -1.96
N SER A 160 7.66 -2.64 -1.71
CA SER A 160 6.95 -2.82 -0.44
C SER A 160 5.48 -2.51 -0.60
N PHE A 161 4.64 -3.40 -0.05
CA PHE A 161 3.19 -3.27 -0.10
C PHE A 161 2.66 -2.02 0.63
N TYR A 162 3.38 -1.48 1.62
CA TYR A 162 2.96 -0.31 2.39
C TYR A 162 3.96 0.87 2.31
N ALA A 163 3.49 2.06 2.68
CA ALA A 163 4.28 3.29 2.71
C ALA A 163 5.34 3.27 3.83
N LYS A 164 6.57 2.85 3.52
CA LYS A 164 7.69 2.93 4.47
C LYS A 164 7.92 4.39 4.92
N TRP A 165 8.02 4.60 6.23
CA TRP A 165 8.31 5.90 6.83
C TRP A 165 9.72 5.93 7.42
N ARG A 166 10.29 7.13 7.50
CA ARG A 166 11.60 7.36 8.10
C ARG A 166 11.57 8.43 9.16
N GLU A 167 11.68 9.71 8.79
CA GLU A 167 11.96 10.72 9.80
C GLU A 167 11.42 12.12 9.51
N MET A 168 10.53 12.29 8.53
CA MET A 168 9.94 13.60 8.20
C MET A 168 8.99 14.06 9.33
N SER A 169 8.76 15.36 9.51
CA SER A 169 7.72 15.88 10.42
C SER A 169 6.49 16.29 9.63
N LEU A 170 5.34 16.43 10.30
CA LEU A 170 4.13 16.95 9.65
C LEU A 170 4.34 18.38 9.12
N GLU A 171 5.15 19.17 9.81
CA GLU A 171 5.55 20.50 9.33
C GLU A 171 6.36 20.40 8.04
N GLU A 172 7.33 19.50 7.98
CA GLU A 172 8.12 19.28 6.76
C GLU A 172 7.29 18.67 5.63
N MET A 173 6.32 17.79 5.92
CA MET A 173 5.35 17.30 4.94
C MET A 173 4.60 18.47 4.32
N PHE A 174 4.03 19.34 5.16
CA PHE A 174 3.29 20.52 4.71
C PHE A 174 4.16 21.48 3.88
N VAL A 175 5.37 21.80 4.36
CA VAL A 175 6.29 22.70 3.65
C VAL A 175 6.74 22.12 2.32
N LEU A 176 6.96 20.80 2.25
CA LEU A 176 7.31 20.13 1.00
C LEU A 176 6.16 20.17 0.00
N LEU A 177 4.91 19.97 0.43
CA LEU A 177 3.73 20.14 -0.44
C LEU A 177 3.64 21.58 -0.98
N ARG A 178 3.85 22.57 -0.12
CA ARG A 178 3.84 23.99 -0.51
C ARG A 178 4.91 24.26 -1.58
N TYR A 179 6.13 23.79 -1.37
CA TYR A 179 7.19 23.98 -2.36
C TYR A 179 6.97 23.20 -3.65
N SER A 180 6.39 22.00 -3.58
CA SER A 180 5.95 21.28 -4.78
C SER A 180 4.93 22.09 -5.58
N TYR A 181 3.96 22.71 -4.91
CA TYR A 181 2.96 23.57 -5.56
C TYR A 181 3.59 24.82 -6.20
N ASP A 182 4.48 25.50 -5.47
CA ASP A 182 5.17 26.69 -5.97
C ASP A 182 6.04 26.35 -7.19
N GLU A 183 6.83 25.26 -7.14
CA GLU A 183 7.70 24.82 -8.24
C GLU A 183 6.94 24.31 -9.46
N ALA A 184 5.66 23.93 -9.30
CA ALA A 184 4.77 23.61 -10.42
C ALA A 184 4.32 24.87 -11.16
N ARG A 185 4.08 25.96 -10.42
CA ARG A 185 3.56 27.23 -10.95
C ARG A 185 4.66 28.10 -11.52
N GLU A 186 5.73 28.24 -10.77
CA GLU A 186 6.87 29.09 -11.05
C GLU A 186 8.15 28.27 -10.85
N PRO A 187 8.50 27.41 -11.83
CA PRO A 187 9.66 26.54 -11.72
C PRO A 187 10.95 27.34 -11.50
N SER A 188 11.73 26.96 -10.49
CA SER A 188 13.07 27.48 -10.32
C SER A 188 14.00 27.01 -11.45
N SER A 189 15.11 27.74 -11.67
CA SER A 189 16.10 27.42 -12.70
C SER A 189 16.98 26.21 -12.38
N THR A 190 16.85 25.63 -11.17
CA THR A 190 17.62 24.46 -10.74
C THR A 190 17.23 23.22 -11.55
N SER A 191 18.21 22.38 -11.91
CA SER A 191 17.96 21.15 -12.65
C SER A 191 17.31 20.06 -11.78
N GLY A 192 16.60 19.13 -12.41
CA GLY A 192 15.97 17.98 -11.75
C GLY A 192 14.45 18.00 -11.84
N THR A 193 13.83 16.99 -11.23
CA THR A 193 12.37 16.86 -11.14
C THR A 193 11.79 17.96 -10.25
N LEU A 194 10.48 18.20 -10.35
CA LEU A 194 9.78 19.16 -9.49
C LEU A 194 10.05 18.86 -8.00
N ARG A 195 10.01 17.58 -7.63
CA ARG A 195 10.37 17.11 -6.28
C ARG A 195 11.79 17.53 -5.88
N ASP A 196 12.76 17.41 -6.76
CA ASP A 196 14.16 17.70 -6.43
C ASP A 196 14.32 19.19 -6.10
N ARG A 197 13.70 20.07 -6.89
CA ARG A 197 13.68 21.52 -6.65
C ARG A 197 12.90 21.90 -5.38
N ALA A 198 11.75 21.27 -5.14
CA ALA A 198 10.97 21.48 -3.92
C ALA A 198 11.75 21.04 -2.67
N PHE A 199 12.46 19.91 -2.75
CA PHE A 199 13.32 19.43 -1.67
C PHE A 199 14.52 20.36 -1.42
N ASP A 200 15.10 20.96 -2.46
CA ASP A 200 16.20 21.93 -2.29
C ASP A 200 15.77 23.17 -1.49
N ARG A 201 14.54 23.63 -1.70
CA ARG A 201 13.94 24.70 -0.89
C ARG A 201 13.69 24.25 0.55
N LEU A 202 13.14 23.04 0.74
CA LEU A 202 12.96 22.45 2.07
C LEU A 202 14.29 22.33 2.82
N TRP A 203 15.34 21.84 2.15
CA TRP A 203 16.67 21.69 2.72
C TRP A 203 17.22 23.03 3.20
N SER A 204 17.06 24.08 2.40
CA SER A 204 17.49 25.44 2.76
C SER A 204 16.80 25.95 4.02
N ASP A 205 15.50 25.69 4.17
CA ASP A 205 14.74 26.04 5.36
C ASP A 205 15.13 25.21 6.61
N ILE A 206 15.48 23.93 6.42
CA ILE A 206 16.04 23.10 7.50
C ILE A 206 17.39 23.66 7.96
N GLN A 207 18.30 23.97 7.03
CA GLN A 207 19.63 24.51 7.35
C GLN A 207 19.54 25.90 8.00
N ALA A 208 18.51 26.68 7.67
CA ALA A 208 18.20 27.95 8.32
C ALA A 208 17.54 27.80 9.72
N GLY A 209 17.29 26.58 10.19
CA GLY A 209 16.69 26.31 11.51
C GLY A 209 15.22 26.73 11.62
N LYS A 210 14.49 26.80 10.50
CA LYS A 210 13.09 27.26 10.48
C LYS A 210 12.07 26.16 10.81
N LEU A 211 12.46 24.90 10.69
CA LEU A 211 11.57 23.75 10.78
C LEU A 211 11.87 22.91 12.02
N HIS A 212 10.87 22.17 12.48
CA HIS A 212 10.91 21.36 13.68
C HIS A 212 10.77 19.88 13.36
N HIS A 213 11.38 19.03 14.19
CA HIS A 213 11.13 17.59 14.12
C HIS A 213 9.91 17.20 14.96
N SER A 214 9.31 16.03 14.70
CA SER A 214 8.05 15.58 15.33
C SER A 214 8.11 15.39 16.85
N GLY A 215 9.30 15.48 17.46
CA GLY A 215 9.50 15.40 18.91
C GLY A 215 9.56 16.76 19.60
N GLY A 216 9.42 17.86 18.84
CA GLY A 216 9.64 19.23 19.29
C GLY A 216 11.12 19.64 19.20
N GLY A 217 11.38 20.94 19.01
CA GLY A 217 12.74 21.46 18.79
C GLY A 217 13.12 21.55 17.31
N ILE A 218 14.16 22.33 17.03
CA ILE A 218 14.61 22.67 15.67
C ILE A 218 15.20 21.42 14.99
N ARG A 219 14.81 21.17 13.74
CA ARG A 219 15.44 20.15 12.90
C ARG A 219 16.85 20.60 12.53
N ASN A 220 17.82 19.73 12.79
CA ASN A 220 19.20 19.97 12.41
C ASN A 220 19.80 18.71 11.76
N TYR A 221 20.29 18.87 10.53
CA TYR A 221 21.14 17.90 9.85
C TYR A 221 22.46 18.56 9.51
N LYS A 222 23.56 17.81 9.61
CA LYS A 222 24.86 18.27 9.13
C LYS A 222 24.77 18.61 7.64
N ASP A 223 25.16 19.83 7.26
CA ASP A 223 25.12 20.28 5.86
C ASP A 223 26.25 19.65 5.04
N THR A 224 26.01 18.43 4.55
CA THR A 224 26.89 17.76 3.60
C THR A 224 26.10 17.21 2.43
N PRO A 225 26.71 17.11 1.22
CA PRO A 225 26.04 16.53 0.05
C PRO A 225 25.53 15.10 0.29
N SER A 226 26.28 14.31 1.06
CA SER A 226 25.89 12.95 1.44
C SER A 226 24.67 12.92 2.36
N MET A 227 24.58 13.84 3.32
CA MET A 227 23.44 13.95 4.23
C MET A 227 22.20 14.44 3.48
N LYS A 228 22.33 15.51 2.69
CA LYS A 228 21.25 16.03 1.83
C LYS A 228 20.67 14.92 0.94
N THR A 229 21.54 14.16 0.28
CA THR A 229 21.15 13.02 -0.56
C THR A 229 20.42 11.93 0.24
N GLY A 230 20.90 11.63 1.45
CA GLY A 230 20.29 10.64 2.34
C GLY A 230 18.87 11.05 2.78
N VAL A 231 18.71 12.30 3.21
CA VAL A 231 17.42 12.86 3.65
C VAL A 231 16.45 12.98 2.46
N SER A 232 16.92 13.45 1.30
CA SER A 232 16.12 13.50 0.07
C SER A 232 15.53 12.12 -0.27
N LYS A 233 16.36 11.07 -0.22
CA LYS A 233 15.89 9.68 -0.43
C LYS A 233 14.84 9.23 0.58
N ASN A 234 14.96 9.64 1.85
CA ASN A 234 13.98 9.33 2.89
C ASN A 234 12.64 10.05 2.64
N TYR A 235 12.67 11.27 2.10
CA TYR A 235 11.50 12.14 1.93
C TYR A 235 10.78 11.85 0.60
N ARG A 236 11.52 11.33 -0.39
CA ARG A 236 11.08 11.11 -1.76
C ARG A 236 9.84 10.23 -1.90
N ASN A 237 9.81 9.11 -1.20
CA ASN A 237 8.84 8.05 -1.50
C ASN A 237 7.55 8.20 -0.69
N PHE A 238 7.60 8.80 0.49
CA PHE A 238 6.46 8.74 1.40
C PHE A 238 5.24 9.49 0.86
N LEU A 239 5.40 10.75 0.41
CA LEU A 239 4.29 11.53 -0.15
C LEU A 239 3.69 10.90 -1.41
N PHE A 240 4.53 10.29 -2.25
CA PHE A 240 4.09 9.50 -3.40
C PHE A 240 3.31 8.24 -2.96
N HIS A 241 3.81 7.52 -1.96
CA HIS A 241 3.18 6.30 -1.48
C HIS A 241 1.84 6.51 -0.77
N ILE A 242 1.61 7.68 -0.18
CA ILE A 242 0.31 8.06 0.41
C ILE A 242 -0.58 8.84 -0.58
N GLY A 243 -0.21 8.87 -1.87
CA GLY A 243 -1.04 9.44 -2.93
C GLY A 243 -1.09 10.96 -2.99
N TRP A 244 -0.24 11.70 -2.28
CA TRP A 244 -0.25 13.17 -2.28
C TRP A 244 0.55 13.79 -3.41
N THR A 245 1.50 13.04 -3.97
CA THR A 245 2.32 13.52 -5.09
C THR A 245 2.44 12.45 -6.15
N GLU A 246 2.67 12.85 -7.39
CA GLU A 246 3.13 11.97 -8.47
C GLU A 246 4.62 11.63 -8.31
N ALA A 247 5.11 10.73 -9.17
CA ALA A 247 6.51 10.28 -9.15
C ALA A 247 7.54 11.41 -9.41
N ASP A 248 7.13 12.51 -10.06
CA ASP A 248 7.96 13.69 -10.34
C ASP A 248 7.87 14.78 -9.25
N GLY A 249 6.94 14.63 -8.29
CA GLY A 249 6.67 15.57 -7.20
C GLY A 249 5.50 16.52 -7.41
N SER A 250 4.85 16.50 -8.58
CA SER A 250 3.62 17.25 -8.80
C SER A 250 2.52 16.80 -7.83
N LEU A 251 1.68 17.72 -7.39
CA LEU A 251 0.63 17.40 -6.42
C LEU A 251 -0.54 16.72 -7.13
N THR A 252 -1.03 15.65 -6.51
CA THR A 252 -2.31 15.05 -6.90
C THR A 252 -3.46 15.91 -6.36
N LYS A 253 -4.71 15.52 -6.67
CA LYS A 253 -5.89 16.13 -6.04
C LYS A 253 -5.82 16.04 -4.50
N ASP A 254 -5.52 14.87 -3.96
CA ASP A 254 -5.44 14.66 -2.51
C ASP A 254 -4.28 15.46 -1.89
N GLY A 255 -3.17 15.61 -2.62
CA GLY A 255 -2.07 16.48 -2.22
C GLY A 255 -2.44 17.97 -2.18
N LEU A 256 -3.23 18.44 -3.15
CA LEU A 256 -3.76 19.80 -3.17
C LEU A 256 -4.75 20.04 -2.01
N ASP A 257 -5.62 19.07 -1.73
CA ASP A 257 -6.55 19.13 -0.61
C ASP A 257 -5.80 19.15 0.73
N ALA A 258 -4.77 18.33 0.89
CA ALA A 258 -3.90 18.34 2.07
C ALA A 258 -3.15 19.67 2.23
N LEU A 259 -2.62 20.24 1.13
CA LEU A 259 -1.99 21.55 1.12
C LEU A 259 -2.98 22.65 1.53
N HIS A 260 -4.21 22.60 1.02
CA HIS A 260 -5.27 23.54 1.36
C HIS A 260 -5.60 23.50 2.86
N ILE A 261 -5.81 22.29 3.41
CA ILE A 261 -6.05 22.08 4.84
C ILE A 261 -4.89 22.63 5.68
N GLY A 262 -3.65 22.29 5.32
CA GLY A 262 -2.47 22.77 6.02
C GLY A 262 -2.32 24.29 5.95
N THR A 263 -2.73 24.92 4.84
CA THR A 263 -2.71 26.38 4.67
C THR A 263 -3.75 27.07 5.54
N LEU A 264 -4.94 26.51 5.68
CA LEU A 264 -6.01 27.09 6.50
C LEU A 264 -5.78 26.92 7.99
N TYR A 265 -5.34 25.73 8.42
CA TYR A 265 -5.34 25.35 9.84
C TYR A 265 -3.93 25.16 10.42
N GLY A 266 -2.90 25.04 9.59
CA GLY A 266 -1.53 24.74 10.00
C GLY A 266 -1.22 23.23 10.06
N SER A 267 0.06 22.89 9.99
CA SER A 267 0.58 21.52 9.92
C SER A 267 0.44 20.72 11.22
N ALA A 268 0.30 21.40 12.37
CA ALA A 268 0.05 20.76 13.67
C ALA A 268 -1.44 20.63 14.00
N SER A 269 -2.32 21.06 13.10
CA SER A 269 -3.77 21.06 13.35
C SER A 269 -4.37 19.66 13.27
N ARG A 270 -5.49 19.48 13.98
CA ARG A 270 -6.26 18.22 13.89
C ARG A 270 -6.66 17.90 12.45
N PRO A 271 -7.23 18.82 11.65
CA PRO A 271 -7.57 18.53 10.26
C PRO A 271 -6.39 18.03 9.42
N PHE A 272 -5.19 18.63 9.55
CA PHE A 272 -4.03 18.18 8.77
C PHE A 272 -3.51 16.82 9.25
N MET A 273 -3.48 16.59 10.56
CA MET A 273 -3.14 15.28 11.13
C MET A 273 -4.11 14.19 10.67
N ASP A 274 -5.41 14.49 10.62
CA ASP A 274 -6.46 13.57 10.18
C ASP A 274 -6.30 13.24 8.69
N ALA A 275 -6.00 14.24 7.85
CA ALA A 275 -5.70 14.03 6.44
C ALA A 275 -4.47 13.11 6.25
N ALA A 276 -3.37 13.40 6.95
CA ALA A 276 -2.15 12.58 6.90
C ALA A 276 -2.41 11.14 7.39
N ALA A 277 -3.16 10.98 8.48
CA ALA A 277 -3.50 9.67 9.02
C ALA A 277 -4.40 8.87 8.09
N ARG A 278 -5.39 9.51 7.47
CA ARG A 278 -6.31 8.87 6.53
C ARG A 278 -5.55 8.38 5.30
N SER A 279 -4.75 9.22 4.66
CA SER A 279 -3.95 8.81 3.49
C SER A 279 -2.90 7.75 3.84
N LEU A 280 -2.30 7.80 5.03
CA LEU A 280 -1.41 6.74 5.49
C LEU A 280 -2.12 5.38 5.62
N LEU A 281 -3.33 5.38 6.20
CA LEU A 281 -4.12 4.17 6.43
C LEU A 281 -4.59 3.53 5.12
N LEU A 282 -5.09 4.35 4.18
CA LEU A 282 -5.70 3.92 2.92
C LEU A 282 -4.63 3.74 1.83
N ASP A 283 -4.15 4.84 1.27
CA ASP A 283 -3.23 4.86 0.13
C ASP A 283 -1.85 4.29 0.51
N GLY A 284 -1.42 4.59 1.74
CA GLY A 284 -0.20 4.03 2.32
C GLY A 284 -0.34 2.57 2.79
N LYS A 285 -1.54 1.98 2.74
CA LYS A 285 -1.84 0.59 3.09
C LYS A 285 -1.49 0.19 4.52
N HIS A 286 -1.42 1.16 5.44
CA HIS A 286 -1.15 0.88 6.86
C HIS A 286 -2.33 0.19 7.57
N LEU A 287 -3.56 0.39 7.10
CA LEU A 287 -4.71 -0.34 7.67
C LEU A 287 -4.58 -1.84 7.44
N ILE A 288 -4.14 -2.25 6.26
CA ILE A 288 -3.86 -3.65 5.93
C ILE A 288 -2.70 -4.16 6.81
N LEU A 289 -1.63 -3.38 6.93
CA LEU A 289 -0.51 -3.71 7.80
C LEU A 289 -0.94 -3.92 9.26
N PHE A 290 -1.84 -3.09 9.79
CA PHE A 290 -2.32 -3.20 11.16
C PHE A 290 -3.14 -4.46 11.38
N ASN A 291 -4.04 -4.79 10.45
CA ASN A 291 -4.79 -6.04 10.51
C ASN A 291 -3.85 -7.26 10.45
N ALA A 292 -2.87 -7.27 9.54
CA ALA A 292 -1.89 -8.36 9.46
C ALA A 292 -1.10 -8.54 10.76
N ILE A 293 -0.70 -7.44 11.41
CA ILE A 293 -0.02 -7.48 12.71
C ILE A 293 -0.95 -8.02 13.81
N GLU A 294 -2.21 -7.59 13.87
CA GLU A 294 -3.19 -8.10 14.85
C GLU A 294 -3.48 -9.59 14.64
N ASP A 295 -3.64 -10.03 13.40
CA ASP A 295 -3.84 -11.46 13.06
C ASP A 295 -2.64 -12.29 13.52
N PHE A 296 -1.42 -11.82 13.24
CA PHE A 296 -0.20 -12.46 13.72
C PHE A 296 -0.17 -12.53 15.24
N GLN A 297 -0.41 -11.41 15.94
CA GLN A 297 -0.41 -11.35 17.41
C GLN A 297 -1.46 -12.28 18.02
N SER A 298 -2.64 -12.37 17.41
CA SER A 298 -3.76 -13.22 17.86
C SER A 298 -3.50 -14.71 17.61
N SER A 299 -2.63 -15.06 16.67
CA SER A 299 -2.22 -16.44 16.40
C SER A 299 -1.22 -17.01 17.43
N LEU A 300 -0.61 -16.14 18.25
CA LEU A 300 0.38 -16.56 19.24
C LEU A 300 -0.30 -16.97 20.55
N GLU A 301 0.04 -18.17 21.06
CA GLU A 301 -0.36 -18.60 22.41
C GLU A 301 0.22 -17.69 23.49
N LEU A 302 1.47 -17.26 23.30
CA LEU A 302 2.18 -16.33 24.18
C LEU A 302 2.94 -15.30 23.36
N ILE A 303 2.71 -14.02 23.65
CA ILE A 303 3.43 -12.93 22.98
C ILE A 303 4.82 -12.76 23.61
N PRO A 304 5.91 -13.01 22.85
CA PRO A 304 7.29 -12.93 23.35
C PRO A 304 7.71 -11.48 23.57
N GLU A 305 8.85 -11.26 24.23
CA GLU A 305 9.41 -9.92 24.46
C GLU A 305 9.70 -9.19 23.13
N GLN A 306 9.76 -7.85 23.19
CA GLN A 306 9.75 -7.00 21.99
C GLN A 306 10.78 -7.37 20.90
N PRO A 307 12.05 -7.69 21.20
CA PRO A 307 13.02 -8.03 20.14
C PRO A 307 12.62 -9.29 19.36
N ASP A 308 12.22 -10.34 20.06
CA ASP A 308 11.81 -11.61 19.45
C ASP A 308 10.47 -11.46 18.74
N TRP A 309 9.54 -10.70 19.33
CA TRP A 309 8.28 -10.34 18.70
C TRP A 309 8.50 -9.59 17.38
N LEU A 310 9.42 -8.61 17.36
CA LEU A 310 9.76 -7.86 16.15
C LEU A 310 10.34 -8.75 15.05
N ASN A 311 11.20 -9.70 15.40
CA ASN A 311 11.77 -10.65 14.44
C ASN A 311 10.69 -11.60 13.88
N ALA A 312 9.79 -12.07 14.74
CA ALA A 312 8.71 -12.97 14.34
C ALA A 312 7.68 -12.28 13.44
N VAL A 313 7.25 -11.05 13.78
CA VAL A 313 6.33 -10.28 12.92
C VAL A 313 7.00 -9.90 11.59
N GLU A 314 8.29 -9.57 11.58
CA GLU A 314 9.00 -9.31 10.32
C GLU A 314 9.01 -10.54 9.41
N THR A 315 9.22 -11.72 9.99
CA THR A 315 9.21 -13.00 9.28
C THR A 315 7.82 -13.33 8.74
N ASP A 316 6.77 -13.17 9.55
CA ASP A 316 5.37 -13.38 9.13
C ASP A 316 4.97 -12.42 8.00
N LEU A 317 5.29 -11.14 8.11
CA LEU A 317 5.00 -10.17 7.05
C LEU A 317 5.76 -10.46 5.76
N GLY A 318 7.01 -10.95 5.87
CA GLY A 318 7.77 -11.44 4.71
C GLY A 318 7.09 -12.65 4.05
N ALA A 319 6.66 -13.63 4.85
CA ALA A 319 5.94 -14.82 4.36
C ALA A 319 4.59 -14.48 3.70
N ARG A 320 3.93 -13.40 4.13
CA ARG A 320 2.68 -12.88 3.53
C ARG A 320 2.91 -12.01 2.29
N GLY A 321 4.15 -11.71 1.93
CA GLY A 321 4.47 -10.77 0.85
C GLY A 321 4.40 -9.29 1.19
N LEU A 322 3.98 -8.97 2.42
CA LEU A 322 3.82 -7.60 2.88
C LEU A 322 5.16 -6.88 3.08
N LEU A 323 6.27 -7.61 3.04
CA LEU A 323 7.62 -7.08 3.21
C LEU A 323 8.62 -7.73 2.24
N GLU A 324 9.13 -6.95 1.28
CA GLU A 324 10.27 -7.37 0.45
C GLU A 324 11.60 -6.97 1.11
N ARG A 325 12.55 -7.92 1.15
CA ARG A 325 13.94 -7.70 1.57
C ARG A 325 14.78 -7.45 0.33
N ASN A 326 15.48 -6.32 0.28
CA ASN A 326 16.50 -6.09 -0.75
C ASN A 326 17.83 -6.72 -0.31
N PRO A 327 18.28 -7.84 -0.90
CA PRO A 327 19.48 -8.56 -0.44
C PRO A 327 20.78 -7.76 -0.66
N ALA A 328 20.78 -6.82 -1.59
CA ALA A 328 21.95 -6.01 -1.96
C ALA A 328 22.18 -4.79 -1.04
N ARG A 329 21.26 -4.47 -0.13
CA ARG A 329 21.50 -3.42 0.88
C ARG A 329 22.36 -4.00 2.00
N ALA A 330 23.53 -3.40 2.24
CA ALA A 330 24.47 -3.81 3.31
C ALA A 330 23.86 -3.92 4.73
N ALA A 331 22.71 -3.28 4.99
CA ALA A 331 21.97 -3.38 6.25
C ALA A 331 20.87 -4.47 6.27
N ALA A 332 20.54 -5.05 5.11
CA ALA A 332 19.53 -6.10 4.93
C ALA A 332 20.13 -7.52 5.01
N ALA A 333 21.47 -7.64 4.99
CA ALA A 333 22.16 -8.93 5.03
C ALA A 333 22.25 -9.56 6.44
N ILE A 334 21.68 -8.95 7.48
CA ILE A 334 21.72 -9.50 8.84
C ILE A 334 20.31 -9.49 9.43
N ALA A 335 19.64 -10.64 9.43
CA ALA A 335 18.53 -10.88 10.34
C ALA A 335 19.01 -10.58 11.77
N GLY A 336 18.30 -9.74 12.52
CA GLY A 336 18.75 -9.28 13.85
C GLY A 336 19.68 -8.05 13.85
N SER A 337 19.89 -7.38 12.70
CA SER A 337 20.53 -6.05 12.67
C SER A 337 19.68 -5.05 13.46
N ALA A 338 20.30 -4.39 14.44
CA ALA A 338 19.69 -3.42 15.36
C ALA A 338 19.11 -2.14 14.71
N ARG A 339 19.03 -2.05 13.36
CA ARG A 339 18.13 -1.09 12.68
C ARG A 339 16.70 -1.61 12.75
N GLN A 340 16.17 -1.53 13.98
CA GLN A 340 14.89 -2.04 14.45
C GLN A 340 13.75 -1.84 13.43
N PHE A 341 13.23 -2.96 12.92
CA PHE A 341 11.98 -3.04 12.19
C PHE A 341 10.88 -2.20 12.88
N PHE A 342 10.12 -1.43 12.09
CA PHE A 342 9.13 -0.44 12.52
C PHE A 342 9.60 0.72 13.42
N LYS A 343 10.90 0.98 13.63
CA LYS A 343 11.32 2.07 14.54
C LYS A 343 10.68 3.42 14.16
N ALA A 344 10.77 3.80 12.89
CA ALA A 344 10.23 5.04 12.36
C ALA A 344 8.70 5.00 12.34
N GLU A 345 8.14 3.90 11.85
CA GLU A 345 6.71 3.71 11.70
C GLU A 345 5.98 3.80 13.06
N LYS A 346 6.52 3.18 14.12
CA LYS A 346 5.98 3.29 15.49
C LYS A 346 5.93 4.73 15.99
N GLN A 347 6.91 5.57 15.63
CA GLN A 347 6.90 6.98 15.98
C GLN A 347 5.81 7.73 15.21
N LEU A 348 5.67 7.47 13.91
CA LEU A 348 4.61 8.06 13.10
C LEU A 348 3.22 7.68 13.62
N TRP A 349 2.97 6.40 13.87
CA TRP A 349 1.69 5.93 14.39
C TRP A 349 1.34 6.55 15.73
N ARG A 350 2.36 6.81 16.57
CA ARG A 350 2.18 7.53 17.83
C ARG A 350 1.81 8.99 17.61
N VAL A 351 2.50 9.69 16.70
CA VAL A 351 2.22 11.10 16.37
C VAL A 351 0.80 11.25 15.82
N LEU A 352 0.35 10.30 15.00
CA LEU A 352 -0.99 10.29 14.40
C LEU A 352 -2.08 9.67 15.30
N GLU A 353 -1.73 9.28 16.53
CA GLU A 353 -2.63 8.65 17.52
C GLU A 353 -3.28 7.34 17.05
N LEU A 354 -2.64 6.64 16.11
CA LEU A 354 -3.09 5.37 15.54
C LEU A 354 -2.71 4.16 16.40
N ILE A 355 -1.80 4.35 17.37
CA ILE A 355 -1.34 3.30 18.29
C ILE A 355 -1.40 3.81 19.74
N ARG A 356 -1.78 2.92 20.68
CA ARG A 356 -1.87 3.23 22.10
C ARG A 356 -0.47 3.19 22.75
N PRO A 357 0.02 4.31 23.30
CA PRO A 357 1.34 4.33 23.95
C PRO A 357 1.32 3.64 25.33
N LYS A 358 2.48 3.18 25.77
CA LYS A 358 2.82 2.75 27.13
C LYS A 358 3.99 3.61 27.62
N GLY A 359 3.68 4.77 28.20
CA GLY A 359 4.67 5.79 28.52
C GLY A 359 5.42 6.25 27.26
N ALA A 360 6.75 6.13 27.26
CA ALA A 360 7.58 6.49 26.10
C ALA A 360 7.61 5.44 24.98
N ARG A 361 7.08 4.23 25.21
CA ARG A 361 7.08 3.10 24.26
C ARG A 361 5.68 2.86 23.70
N VAL A 362 5.56 2.00 22.69
CA VAL A 362 4.27 1.57 22.11
C VAL A 362 4.03 0.06 22.18
N TYR A 363 5.04 -0.70 22.60
CA TYR A 363 4.93 -2.14 22.77
C TYR A 363 4.48 -2.46 24.21
N HIS A 364 3.52 -3.37 24.32
CA HIS A 364 2.90 -3.81 25.56
C HIS A 364 3.26 -5.27 25.82
N LYS A 365 4.03 -5.53 26.88
CA LYS A 365 4.39 -6.89 27.30
C LYS A 365 3.15 -7.80 27.41
N GLY A 366 3.21 -8.97 26.77
CA GLY A 366 2.12 -9.94 26.73
C GLY A 366 0.95 -9.59 25.80
N ARG A 367 1.01 -8.46 25.08
CA ARG A 367 -0.05 -7.99 24.16
C ARG A 367 0.46 -7.51 22.80
N GLY A 368 1.74 -7.13 22.69
CA GLY A 368 2.31 -6.62 21.44
C GLY A 368 2.01 -5.14 21.23
N LEU A 369 1.77 -4.74 19.99
CA LEU A 369 1.23 -3.43 19.64
C LEU A 369 -0.28 -3.40 19.84
N ILE A 370 -0.80 -2.27 20.33
CA ILE A 370 -2.24 -2.07 20.52
C ILE A 370 -2.66 -0.90 19.64
N PHE A 371 -3.32 -1.18 18.52
CA PHE A 371 -3.81 -0.13 17.62
C PHE A 371 -5.04 0.57 18.20
N ASN A 372 -5.16 1.87 17.91
CA ASN A 372 -6.27 2.68 18.39
C ASN A 372 -7.47 2.56 17.45
N TRP A 373 -8.15 1.42 17.50
CA TRP A 373 -9.26 1.12 16.59
C TRP A 373 -10.39 2.16 16.62
N ALA A 374 -10.72 2.73 17.79
CA ALA A 374 -11.69 3.82 17.88
C ALA A 374 -11.31 5.01 16.97
N ARG A 375 -10.05 5.46 17.07
CA ARG A 375 -9.51 6.54 16.24
C ARG A 375 -9.44 6.16 14.77
N ILE A 376 -8.96 4.96 14.47
CA ILE A 376 -8.85 4.45 13.09
C ILE A 376 -10.23 4.42 12.43
N THR A 377 -11.24 3.87 13.12
CA THR A 377 -12.61 3.82 12.63
C THR A 377 -13.20 5.23 12.42
N ASP A 378 -12.96 6.17 13.33
CA ASP A 378 -13.44 7.55 13.16
C ASP A 378 -12.81 8.25 11.95
N LEU A 379 -11.54 7.95 11.60
CA LEU A 379 -10.84 8.53 10.46
C LEU A 379 -11.30 8.01 9.09
N ILE A 380 -11.86 6.80 9.04
CA ILE A 380 -12.19 6.09 7.80
C ILE A 380 -13.69 5.99 7.53
N ARG A 381 -14.51 6.59 8.39
CA ARG A 381 -15.96 6.69 8.22
C ARG A 381 -16.35 7.50 6.99
#